data_AF-A0AAV2CD23-F1
#
_entry.id   AF-A0AAV2CD23-F1
#
_cell.length_a   1.000
_cell.length_b   1.000
_cell.length_c   1.000
_cell.angle_alpha   90.00
_cell.angle_beta   90.00
_cell.angle_gamma   90.00
#
_symmetry.space_group_name_H-M   'P 1'
#
loop_
_entity.id
_entity.type
_entity.pdbx_description
1 polymer ?
#
loop_
_entity_poly.entity_id
_entity_poly.type
_entity_poly.pdbx_seq_one_letter_code
_entity_poly.pdbx_strand_id
1 'polypeptide(L)'
;MENGTAITTELWEILHGLQLSWRKGIRFLILESDSPLALDLIKNRTDAAHPHATILGSIRHLLARGWVVQLAHTYQEGNRVANWLSKHSLVYPLRYV
;
A
#
# COMPACT_ATOMS: atom_id res chain seq x y z
N MET A 1 -1.55 17.71 -8.79
CA MET A 1 -2.01 16.44 -9.41
C MET A 1 -0.92 15.40 -9.15
N GLU A 2 -0.75 14.95 -7.90
CA GLU A 2 0.32 14.00 -7.53
C GLU A 2 -0.22 12.73 -6.84
N ASN A 3 -1.52 12.71 -6.54
CA ASN A 3 -2.09 11.74 -5.60
C ASN A 3 -2.63 10.50 -6.33
N GLY A 4 -3.08 10.65 -7.59
CA GLY A 4 -3.68 9.55 -8.36
C GLY A 4 -2.66 8.55 -8.89
N THR A 5 -1.49 9.02 -9.31
CA THR A 5 -0.38 8.16 -9.79
C THR A 5 0.22 7.37 -8.64
N ALA A 6 0.47 8.00 -7.49
CA ALA A 6 0.99 7.34 -6.30
C ALA A 6 0.08 6.20 -5.83
N ILE A 7 -1.23 6.42 -5.75
CA ILE A 7 -2.19 5.37 -5.38
C ILE A 7 -2.28 4.26 -6.42
N THR A 8 -2.20 4.60 -7.70
CA THR A 8 -2.19 3.59 -8.77
C THR A 8 -0.99 2.67 -8.62
N THR A 9 0.22 3.23 -8.44
CA THR A 9 1.45 2.48 -8.24
C THR A 9 1.36 1.58 -7.00
N GLU A 10 0.91 2.13 -5.87
CA GLU A 10 0.76 1.38 -4.62
C GLU A 10 -0.17 0.15 -4.78
N LEU A 11 -1.31 0.33 -5.46
CA LEU A 11 -2.23 -0.77 -5.73
C LEU A 11 -1.61 -1.85 -6.63
N TRP A 12 -0.79 -1.47 -7.61
CA TRP A 12 -0.05 -2.42 -8.44
C TRP A 12 1.02 -3.18 -7.66
N GLU A 13 1.75 -2.50 -6.79
CA GLU A 13 2.76 -3.11 -5.92
C GLU A 13 2.13 -4.14 -4.98
N ILE A 14 0.99 -3.78 -4.35
CA ILE A 14 0.19 -4.70 -3.53
C ILE A 14 -0.25 -5.91 -4.36
N LEU A 15 -0.81 -5.69 -5.56
CA LEU A 15 -1.27 -6.79 -6.42
C LEU A 15 -0.12 -7.74 -6.78
N HIS A 16 1.04 -7.20 -7.18
CA HIS A 16 2.22 -8.00 -7.52
C HIS A 16 2.76 -8.78 -6.32
N GLY A 17 2.87 -8.15 -5.15
CA GLY A 17 3.31 -8.81 -3.92
C GLY A 17 2.40 -9.97 -3.52
N LEU A 18 1.08 -9.78 -3.61
CA LEU A 18 0.11 -10.83 -3.36
C LEU A 18 0.22 -11.97 -4.37
N GLN A 19 0.35 -11.68 -5.67
CA GLN A 19 0.46 -12.70 -6.73
C GLN A 19 1.72 -13.54 -6.56
N LEU A 20 2.85 -12.89 -6.27
CA LEU A 20 4.12 -13.55 -6.01
C LEU A 20 4.01 -14.48 -4.81
N SER A 21 3.44 -14.00 -3.71
CA SER A 21 3.29 -14.77 -2.46
C SER A 21 2.42 -16.01 -2.69
N TRP A 22 1.29 -15.84 -3.37
CA TRP A 22 0.41 -16.95 -3.73
C TRP A 22 1.14 -18.01 -4.58
N ARG A 23 1.90 -17.57 -5.59
CA ARG A 23 2.67 -18.45 -6.48
C ARG A 23 3.79 -19.18 -5.75
N LYS A 24 4.36 -18.58 -4.71
CA LYS A 24 5.37 -19.18 -3.84
C LYS A 24 4.77 -20.15 -2.81
N GLY A 25 3.45 -20.32 -2.79
CA GLY A 25 2.78 -21.22 -1.84
C GLY A 25 2.65 -20.64 -0.43
N ILE A 26 2.92 -19.34 -0.25
CA ILE A 26 2.71 -18.65 1.02
C ILE A 26 1.21 -18.56 1.27
N ARG A 27 0.77 -19.01 2.44
CA ARG A 27 -0.65 -19.02 2.84
C ARG A 27 -0.96 -18.13 4.04
N PHE A 28 0.06 -17.54 4.64
CA PHE A 28 -0.06 -16.59 5.75
C PHE A 28 0.80 -15.39 5.42
N LEU A 29 0.17 -14.22 5.28
CA LEU A 29 0.82 -12.97 4.88
C LEU A 29 0.30 -11.84 5.76
N ILE A 30 1.21 -10.93 6.11
CA ILE A 30 0.86 -9.59 6.59
C ILE A 30 1.10 -8.63 5.42
N LEU A 31 0.06 -7.93 4.98
CA LEU A 31 0.17 -6.87 4.00
C LEU A 31 0.30 -5.54 4.75
N GLU A 32 1.50 -4.95 4.69
CA GLU A 32 1.77 -3.61 5.19
C GLU A 32 1.80 -2.63 4.02
N SER A 33 1.11 -1.51 4.17
CA SER A 33 1.16 -0.39 3.22
C SER A 33 1.23 0.91 4.02
N ASP A 34 2.04 1.85 3.56
CA ASP A 34 2.17 3.17 4.14
C ASP A 34 1.07 4.14 3.68
N SER A 35 0.17 3.66 2.81
CA SER A 35 -0.96 4.39 2.25
C SER A 35 -2.28 3.96 2.89
N PRO A 36 -2.78 4.74 3.88
CA PRO A 36 -4.12 4.56 4.44
C PRO A 36 -5.20 4.45 3.37
N LEU A 37 -5.08 5.25 2.32
CA LEU A 37 -6.04 5.30 1.23
C LEU A 37 -6.05 4.01 0.41
N ALA A 38 -4.88 3.41 0.12
CA ALA A 38 -4.83 2.13 -0.59
C ALA A 38 -5.50 1.01 0.23
N LEU A 39 -5.20 0.95 1.53
CA LEU A 39 -5.81 -0.02 2.44
C LEU A 39 -7.32 0.17 2.56
N ASP A 40 -7.80 1.42 2.63
CA ASP A 40 -9.22 1.74 2.69
C ASP A 40 -9.96 1.32 1.41
N LEU A 41 -9.38 1.64 0.25
CA LEU A 41 -9.91 1.23 -1.06
C LEU A 41 -9.97 -0.28 -1.23
N ILE A 42 -9.00 -1.03 -0.69
CA ILE A 42 -9.00 -2.50 -0.74
C ILE A 42 -10.13 -3.07 0.13
N LYS A 43 -10.30 -2.53 1.35
CA LYS A 43 -11.29 -3.01 2.34
C LYS A 43 -12.73 -2.69 1.93
N ASN A 44 -12.99 -1.45 1.52
CA ASN A 44 -14.34 -0.98 1.22
C ASN A 44 -14.74 -1.35 -0.20
N ARG A 45 -16.03 -1.58 -0.45
CA ARG A 45 -16.52 -1.72 -1.83
C ARG A 45 -16.42 -0.37 -2.53
N THR A 46 -15.96 -0.41 -3.77
CA THR A 46 -15.87 0.75 -4.65
C THR A 46 -16.86 0.59 -5.80
N ASP A 47 -17.44 1.70 -6.26
CA ASP A 47 -18.32 1.69 -7.41
C ASP A 47 -17.61 1.18 -8.67
N ALA A 48 -18.36 0.57 -9.58
CA ALA A 48 -17.83 0.05 -10.84
C ALA A 48 -17.23 1.16 -11.72
N ALA A 49 -17.68 2.41 -11.57
CA ALA A 49 -17.16 3.58 -12.26
C ALA A 49 -15.85 4.12 -11.65
N HIS A 50 -15.37 3.55 -10.55
CA HIS A 50 -14.16 4.03 -9.89
C HIS A 50 -12.92 3.80 -10.77
N PRO A 51 -12.01 4.79 -10.91
CA PRO A 51 -10.83 4.69 -11.79
C PRO A 51 -9.93 3.46 -11.52
N HIS A 52 -9.95 2.95 -10.29
CA HIS A 52 -9.15 1.79 -9.87
C HIS A 52 -9.96 0.51 -9.66
N ALA A 53 -11.24 0.46 -10.09
CA ALA A 53 -12.13 -0.68 -9.84
C ALA A 53 -11.55 -2.03 -10.31
N THR A 54 -10.87 -2.05 -11.46
CA THR A 54 -10.28 -3.27 -12.03
C THR A 54 -9.14 -3.84 -11.17
N ILE A 55 -8.21 -2.99 -10.71
CA ILE A 55 -7.07 -3.41 -9.88
C ILE A 55 -7.58 -3.85 -8.51
N LEU A 56 -8.50 -3.07 -7.90
CA LEU A 56 -9.13 -3.41 -6.63
C LEU A 56 -9.90 -4.73 -6.70
N GLY A 57 -10.62 -4.98 -7.80
CA GLY A 57 -11.31 -6.24 -8.03
C GLY A 57 -10.34 -7.43 -8.08
N SER A 58 -9.19 -7.26 -8.74
CA SER A 58 -8.13 -8.27 -8.83
C SER A 58 -7.51 -8.56 -7.47
N ILE A 59 -7.22 -7.52 -6.67
CA ILE A 59 -6.70 -7.66 -5.31
C ILE A 59 -7.73 -8.40 -4.45
N ARG A 60 -8.99 -7.96 -4.43
CA ARG A 60 -10.05 -8.60 -3.63
C ARG A 60 -10.28 -10.07 -4.02
N HIS A 61 -10.26 -10.38 -5.31
CA HIS A 61 -10.34 -11.77 -5.79
C HIS A 61 -9.17 -12.63 -5.27
N LEU A 62 -7.97 -12.05 -5.22
CA LEU A 62 -6.79 -12.74 -4.71
C LEU A 62 -6.85 -12.93 -3.19
N LEU A 63 -7.33 -11.92 -2.45
CA LEU A 63 -7.56 -11.99 -1.00
C LEU A 63 -8.63 -13.03 -0.64
N ALA A 64 -9.62 -13.27 -1.50
CA ALA A 64 -10.68 -14.26 -1.29
C ALA A 64 -10.25 -15.72 -1.50
N ARG A 65 -8.97 -15.98 -1.83
CA ARG A 65 -8.47 -17.36 -1.97
C ARG A 65 -8.29 -18.04 -0.61
N GLY A 66 -8.00 -19.34 -0.61
CA GLY A 66 -7.74 -20.13 0.59
C GLY A 66 -6.40 -19.83 1.27
N TRP A 67 -6.18 -18.58 1.68
CA TRP A 67 -5.03 -18.13 2.47
C TRP A 67 -5.45 -17.01 3.41
N VAL A 68 -4.63 -16.76 4.43
CA VAL A 68 -4.86 -15.73 5.44
C VAL A 68 -3.98 -14.53 5.11
N VAL A 69 -4.61 -13.41 4.81
CA VAL A 69 -3.94 -12.12 4.62
C VAL A 69 -4.43 -11.14 5.68
N GLN A 70 -3.52 -10.71 6.55
CA GLN A 70 -3.78 -9.68 7.54
C GLN A 70 -3.38 -8.33 6.96
N LEU A 71 -4.36 -7.44 6.80
CA LEU A 71 -4.11 -6.05 6.40
C LEU A 71 -3.63 -5.28 7.63
N ALA A 72 -2.32 -5.17 7.79
CA ALA A 72 -1.72 -4.39 8.86
C ALA A 72 -1.60 -2.93 8.40
N HIS A 73 -2.26 -2.06 9.15
CA HIS A 73 -2.11 -0.62 9.01
C HIS A 73 -0.94 -0.20 9.90
N THR A 74 0.30 -0.41 9.47
CA THR A 74 1.43 -0.22 10.38
C THR A 74 1.77 1.27 10.53
N TYR A 75 1.16 1.86 11.57
CA TYR A 75 1.80 2.70 12.60
C TYR A 75 2.62 3.92 12.13
N GLN A 76 1.94 4.95 11.63
CA GLN A 76 2.51 6.31 11.69
C GLN A 76 2.66 6.87 13.12
N GLU A 77 2.19 6.16 14.15
CA GLU A 77 2.33 6.60 15.56
C GLU A 77 3.67 6.23 16.20
N GLY A 78 4.29 5.12 15.79
CA GLY A 78 5.55 4.63 16.37
C GLY A 78 6.77 5.39 15.86
N ASN A 79 6.60 6.16 14.79
CA ASN A 79 7.67 6.90 14.16
C ASN A 79 7.25 8.31 13.71
N ARG A 80 6.38 8.99 14.49
CA ARG A 80 6.15 10.44 14.28
C ARG A 80 7.47 11.20 14.28
N VAL A 81 8.44 10.76 15.09
CA VAL A 81 9.77 11.37 15.18
C VAL A 81 10.60 11.16 13.90
N ALA A 82 10.74 9.95 13.33
CA ALA A 82 11.50 9.83 12.08
C ALA A 82 10.73 10.28 10.83
N ASN A 83 9.39 10.22 10.82
CA ASN A 83 8.58 10.82 9.74
C ASN A 83 8.66 12.36 9.79
N TRP A 84 8.69 12.95 10.99
CA TRP A 84 8.94 14.38 11.18
C TRP A 84 10.38 14.74 10.78
N LEU A 85 11.38 13.98 11.21
CA LEU A 85 12.78 14.16 10.81
C LEU A 85 12.95 14.02 9.29
N SER A 86 12.40 13.01 8.64
CA SER A 86 12.51 12.86 7.17
C SER A 86 11.87 14.05 6.43
N LYS A 87 10.75 14.58 6.95
CA LYS A 87 10.09 15.78 6.40
C LYS A 87 10.82 17.09 6.70
N HIS A 88 11.61 17.17 7.78
CA HIS A 88 12.34 18.38 8.18
C HIS A 88 13.86 18.32 7.91
N SER A 89 14.41 17.16 7.56
CA SER A 89 15.81 16.95 7.18
C SER A 89 16.12 17.35 5.74
N LEU A 90 15.12 17.82 4.97
CA LEU A 90 15.32 18.45 3.65
C LEU A 90 15.85 19.89 3.73
N VAL A 91 16.33 20.35 4.88
CA VAL A 91 16.98 21.67 5.03
C VAL A 91 18.40 21.51 5.53
N TYR A 92 19.27 20.87 4.75
CA TYR A 92 20.67 21.28 4.69
C TYR A 92 21.16 21.10 3.25
N PRO A 93 21.18 22.17 2.42
CA PRO A 93 21.91 22.12 1.17
C PRO A 93 23.39 21.87 1.50
N LEU A 94 23.94 20.81 0.92
CA LEU A 94 25.37 20.56 0.86
C LEU A 94 26.06 21.83 0.34
N ARG A 95 26.77 22.55 1.21
CA ARG A 95 27.78 23.50 0.75
C ARG A 95 29.15 22.92 1.09
N TYR A 96 29.79 22.45 0.03
CA TYR A 96 31.23 22.24 -0.04
C TYR A 96 31.97 23.44 0.56
N VAL A 97 32.89 23.17 1.48
CA VAL A 97 34.20 23.82 1.54
C VAL A 97 35.22 22.71 1.74
#